data_AF-L7UAI8-F1
#
_entry.id   AF-L7UAI8-F1
#
_cell.length_a   1.000
_cell.length_b   1.000
_cell.length_c   1.000
_cell.angle_alpha   90.00
_cell.angle_beta   90.00
_cell.angle_gamma   90.00
#
_symmetry.space_group_name_H-M   'P 1'
#
loop_
_entity.id
_entity.type
_entity.pdbx_description
1 polymer ?
#
loop_
_entity_poly.entity_id
_entity_poly.type
_entity_poly.pdbx_seq_one_letter_code
_entity_poly.pdbx_strand_id
1 'polypeptide(L)'
;MFHLLAGILAAAGVAGSQPVTDYDEQEAPDAELARACKTLRAPGGKTARVCRTWYAIGGGYYRGTWDTSSHSAGSYLQGNADGRTYNLAWDGSYRGVKRFVIRLCNSGTRKCTAWW
;
A
#
# COMPACT_ATOMS: atom_id res chain seq x y z
N MET A 1 -46.33 -34.56 -66.00
CA MET A 1 -46.16 -35.90 -65.41
C MET A 1 -45.71 -35.71 -63.96
N PHE A 2 -46.68 -35.75 -63.06
CA PHE A 2 -46.68 -36.28 -61.68
C PHE A 2 -45.38 -36.44 -60.85
N HIS A 3 -45.52 -36.09 -59.54
CA HIS A 3 -44.81 -36.50 -58.29
C HIS A 3 -43.65 -35.57 -57.79
N LEU A 4 -43.81 -34.88 -56.63
CA LEU A 4 -43.56 -35.30 -55.20
C LEU A 4 -42.03 -35.44 -54.94
N LEU A 5 -41.34 -34.81 -53.98
CA LEU A 5 -41.44 -34.70 -52.50
C LEU A 5 -40.37 -33.64 -52.04
N ALA A 6 -40.65 -32.73 -51.10
CA ALA A 6 -40.45 -32.83 -49.65
C ALA A 6 -39.01 -33.14 -49.15
N GLY A 7 -38.51 -32.26 -48.26
CA GLY A 7 -37.38 -32.50 -47.34
C GLY A 7 -36.17 -31.60 -47.59
N ILE A 8 -35.45 -31.02 -46.61
CA ILE A 8 -35.38 -31.14 -45.15
C ILE A 8 -34.72 -29.82 -44.66
N LEU A 9 -35.20 -29.27 -43.53
CA LEU A 9 -34.49 -28.23 -42.78
C LEU A 9 -33.16 -28.82 -42.23
N ALA A 10 -32.07 -28.11 -42.42
CA ALA A 10 -30.91 -28.21 -41.54
C ALA A 10 -30.40 -26.80 -41.22
N ALA A 11 -30.81 -26.28 -40.07
CA ALA A 11 -30.21 -25.12 -39.44
C ALA A 11 -28.81 -25.52 -38.94
N ALA A 12 -27.76 -25.07 -39.61
CA ALA A 12 -26.41 -25.12 -39.08
C ALA A 12 -26.18 -23.85 -38.24
N GLY A 13 -26.26 -24.00 -36.92
CA GLY A 13 -25.86 -22.94 -36.00
C GLY A 13 -24.36 -22.66 -36.15
N VAL A 14 -24.02 -21.44 -36.54
CA VAL A 14 -22.64 -20.97 -36.51
C VAL A 14 -22.32 -20.65 -35.05
N ALA A 15 -21.71 -21.62 -34.36
CA ALA A 15 -21.10 -21.39 -33.06
C ALA A 15 -19.88 -20.47 -33.27
N GLY A 16 -20.10 -19.16 -33.10
CA GLY A 16 -19.04 -18.17 -33.10
C GLY A 16 -18.12 -18.42 -31.90
N SER A 17 -16.94 -18.96 -32.16
CA SER A 17 -15.83 -19.00 -31.20
C SER A 17 -15.42 -17.56 -30.91
N GLN A 18 -15.81 -17.04 -29.75
CA GLN A 18 -15.24 -15.78 -29.27
C GLN A 18 -13.77 -16.04 -28.93
N PRO A 19 -12.82 -15.19 -29.37
CA PRO A 19 -11.46 -15.27 -28.86
C PRO A 19 -11.52 -14.99 -27.36
N VAL A 20 -11.08 -15.96 -26.57
CA VAL A 20 -10.73 -15.71 -25.17
C VAL A 20 -9.55 -14.74 -25.21
N THR A 21 -9.81 -13.49 -24.86
CA THR A 21 -8.74 -12.55 -24.52
C THR A 21 -8.02 -13.16 -23.32
N ASP A 22 -6.84 -13.73 -23.59
CA ASP A 22 -5.79 -13.94 -22.62
C ASP A 22 -5.58 -12.58 -21.95
N TYR A 23 -6.13 -12.41 -20.75
CA TYR A 23 -5.70 -11.33 -19.90
C TYR A 23 -4.31 -11.74 -19.46
N ASP A 24 -3.28 -11.17 -20.10
CA ASP A 24 -1.95 -11.09 -19.50
C ASP A 24 -2.16 -10.66 -18.05
N GLU A 25 -2.08 -11.61 -17.12
CA GLU A 25 -1.91 -11.33 -15.71
C GLU A 25 -0.52 -10.76 -15.60
N GLN A 26 -0.43 -9.47 -15.93
CA GLN A 26 0.79 -8.69 -15.92
C GLN A 26 1.22 -8.70 -14.46
N GLU A 27 2.13 -9.62 -14.16
CA GLU A 27 2.75 -9.81 -12.86
C GLU A 27 3.18 -8.42 -12.39
N ALA A 28 2.43 -7.89 -11.42
CA ALA A 28 2.71 -6.57 -10.89
C ALA A 28 4.18 -6.61 -10.45
N PRO A 29 5.03 -5.67 -10.90
CA PRO A 29 6.45 -5.74 -10.62
C PRO A 29 6.63 -5.99 -9.13
N ASP A 30 7.37 -7.06 -8.78
CA ASP A 30 7.73 -7.40 -7.40
C ASP A 30 8.10 -6.10 -6.68
N ALA A 31 7.19 -5.64 -5.83
CA ALA A 31 7.29 -4.28 -5.34
C ALA A 31 8.56 -4.16 -4.51
N GLU A 32 9.55 -3.38 -4.97
CA GLU A 32 10.82 -3.28 -4.27
C GLU A 32 10.59 -2.83 -2.82
N LEU A 33 11.09 -3.61 -1.86
CA LEU A 33 11.12 -3.20 -0.45
C LEU A 33 12.05 -2.01 -0.33
N ALA A 34 11.47 -0.82 -0.25
CA ALA A 34 12.23 0.40 -0.07
C ALA A 34 12.40 0.72 1.41
N ARG A 35 13.52 1.38 1.75
CA ARG A 35 13.83 1.85 3.11
C ARG A 35 14.31 3.29 3.05
N ALA A 36 13.82 4.12 3.98
CA ALA A 36 14.36 5.45 4.21
C ALA A 36 14.51 5.73 5.69
N CYS A 37 15.51 6.53 6.03
CA CYS A 37 15.78 6.92 7.40
C CYS A 37 15.92 8.43 7.51
N LYS A 38 15.31 9.05 8.51
CA LYS A 38 15.40 10.48 8.78
C LYS A 38 15.63 10.77 10.26
N THR A 39 16.47 11.78 10.55
CA THR A 39 16.54 12.35 11.89
C THR A 39 15.47 13.43 12.02
N LEU A 40 14.48 13.17 12.86
CA LEU A 40 13.43 14.12 13.19
C LEU A 40 13.91 15.02 14.34
N ARG A 41 13.62 16.32 14.26
CA ARG A 41 14.01 17.33 15.25
C ARG A 41 12.79 18.12 15.68
N ALA A 42 12.22 17.79 16.84
CA ALA A 42 11.09 18.49 17.42
C ALA A 42 11.57 19.68 18.29
N PRO A 43 10.71 20.68 18.55
CA PRO A 43 11.05 21.81 19.41
C PRO A 43 11.57 21.39 20.79
N GLY A 44 12.42 22.22 21.40
CA GLY A 44 13.04 21.92 22.70
C GLY A 44 14.15 20.86 22.63
N GLY A 45 14.86 20.79 21.49
CA GLY A 45 16.05 19.96 21.31
C GLY A 45 15.77 18.45 21.24
N LYS A 46 14.51 18.03 21.05
CA LYS A 46 14.16 16.60 20.99
C LYS A 46 14.49 16.05 19.61
N THR A 47 15.19 14.93 19.57
CA THR A 47 15.60 14.28 18.32
C THR A 47 15.30 12.79 18.35
N ALA A 48 15.05 12.21 17.18
CA ALA A 48 14.97 10.77 17.00
C ALA A 48 15.44 10.40 15.59
N ARG A 49 16.25 9.34 15.47
CA ARG A 49 16.61 8.75 14.18
C ARG A 49 15.62 7.64 13.88
N VAL A 50 14.74 7.87 12.91
CA VAL A 50 13.66 6.95 12.53
C VAL A 50 13.96 6.37 11.16
N CYS A 51 13.80 5.06 11.02
CA CYS A 51 13.81 4.35 9.75
C CYS A 51 12.42 3.79 9.47
N ARG A 52 12.01 3.80 8.20
CA ARG A 52 10.76 3.22 7.71
C ARG A 52 11.04 2.39 6.47
N THR A 53 10.40 1.24 6.37
CA THR A 53 10.33 0.45 5.14
C THR A 53 8.94 0.51 4.54
N TRP A 54 8.81 0.32 3.23
CA TRP A 54 7.53 0.11 2.58
C TRP A 54 7.65 -0.85 1.39
N TYR A 55 6.60 -1.64 1.21
CA TYR A 55 6.46 -2.65 0.17
C TYR A 55 5.04 -2.52 -0.38
N ALA A 56 4.89 -2.31 -1.68
CA ALA A 56 3.57 -2.21 -2.29
C ALA A 56 2.92 -3.61 -2.35
N ILE A 57 1.64 -3.70 -1.99
CA ILE A 57 0.88 -4.96 -1.98
C ILE A 57 -0.25 -4.95 -3.02
N GLY A 58 -0.15 -4.09 -4.03
CA GLY A 58 -1.18 -3.87 -5.04
C GLY A 58 -2.23 -2.83 -4.65
N GLY A 59 -2.96 -2.31 -5.64
CA GLY A 59 -4.08 -1.37 -5.43
C GLY A 59 -3.71 -0.02 -4.78
N GLY A 60 -2.42 0.36 -4.83
CA GLY A 60 -1.90 1.56 -4.15
C GLY A 60 -1.74 1.40 -2.63
N TYR A 61 -1.83 0.18 -2.10
CA TYR A 61 -1.63 -0.11 -0.69
C TYR A 61 -0.20 -0.58 -0.43
N TYR A 62 0.26 -0.31 0.79
CA TYR A 62 1.58 -0.67 1.27
C TYR A 62 1.51 -1.44 2.59
N ARG A 63 2.53 -2.26 2.82
CA ARG A 63 2.94 -2.75 4.15
C ARG A 63 4.36 -2.31 4.45
N GLY A 64 4.75 -2.27 5.70
CA GLY A 64 6.09 -1.86 6.08
C GLY A 64 6.34 -1.93 7.57
N THR A 65 7.54 -1.53 7.95
CA THR A 65 8.00 -1.44 9.33
C THR A 65 8.53 -0.04 9.61
N TRP A 66 8.64 0.29 10.89
CA TRP A 66 9.48 1.39 11.34
C TRP A 66 10.31 0.95 12.54
N ASP A 67 11.42 1.64 12.75
CA ASP A 67 12.29 1.47 13.89
C ASP A 67 12.96 2.81 14.24
N THR A 68 13.39 2.97 15.47
CA THR A 68 14.26 4.08 15.88
C THR A 68 15.57 3.57 16.42
N SER A 69 16.68 4.06 15.87
CA SER A 69 18.02 3.72 16.36
C SER A 69 18.49 4.62 17.51
N SER A 70 17.85 5.78 17.70
CA SER A 70 18.14 6.68 18.83
C SER A 70 16.99 7.67 19.04
N HIS A 71 16.79 8.12 20.29
CA HIS A 71 15.84 9.17 20.64
C HIS A 71 16.23 9.93 21.92
N SER A 72 15.84 11.20 22.00
CA SER A 72 15.99 12.02 23.20
C SER A 72 14.93 11.68 24.25
N ALA A 73 15.30 11.74 25.54
CA ALA A 73 14.35 11.60 26.64
C ALA A 73 13.23 12.65 26.58
N GLY A 74 12.03 12.27 27.02
CA GLY A 74 10.84 13.14 26.95
C GLY A 74 10.38 13.43 25.52
N SER A 75 10.55 12.45 24.62
CA SER A 75 9.98 12.46 23.28
C SER A 75 9.17 11.20 23.02
N TYR A 76 8.26 11.27 22.05
CA TYR A 76 7.45 10.13 21.61
C TYR A 76 7.14 10.26 20.12
N LEU A 77 6.84 9.15 19.45
CA LEU A 77 6.42 9.15 18.06
C LEU A 77 4.91 9.14 17.92
N GLN A 78 4.44 9.76 16.84
CA GLN A 78 3.10 9.57 16.32
C GLN A 78 3.17 9.12 14.88
N GLY A 79 2.29 8.18 14.54
CA GLY A 79 2.03 7.73 13.20
C GLY A 79 0.70 8.25 12.72
N ASN A 80 0.61 8.52 11.43
CA ASN A 80 -0.64 8.76 10.73
C ASN A 80 -0.76 7.74 9.59
N ALA A 81 -1.75 6.86 9.69
CA ALA A 81 -2.10 5.89 8.67
C ALA A 81 -3.44 6.29 8.06
N ASP A 82 -3.43 6.70 6.79
CA ASP A 82 -4.64 7.09 6.06
C ASP A 82 -5.55 8.07 6.84
N GLY A 83 -4.95 9.06 7.50
CA GLY A 83 -5.65 10.08 8.29
C GLY A 83 -5.84 9.73 9.76
N ARG A 84 -5.67 8.46 10.18
CA ARG A 84 -5.78 8.06 11.59
C ARG A 84 -4.47 8.26 12.31
N THR A 85 -4.47 9.09 13.35
CA THR A 85 -3.28 9.41 14.14
C THR A 85 -3.25 8.62 15.44
N TYR A 86 -2.10 8.03 15.77
CA TYR A 86 -1.89 7.28 17.00
C TYR A 86 -0.44 7.40 17.48
N ASN A 87 -0.21 7.18 18.78
CA ASN A 87 1.14 7.09 19.31
C ASN A 87 1.77 5.76 18.86
N LEU A 88 3.05 5.81 18.48
CA LEU A 88 3.79 4.62 18.07
C LEU A 88 4.68 4.15 19.21
N ALA A 89 4.92 2.84 19.25
CA ALA A 89 6.13 2.31 19.86
C ALA A 89 7.37 2.72 19.03
N TRP A 90 8.55 2.51 19.58
CA TRP A 90 9.81 2.87 18.92
C TRP A 90 10.12 2.03 17.69
N ASP A 91 9.54 0.84 17.61
CA ASP A 91 9.48 0.00 16.42
C ASP A 91 8.07 -0.56 16.22
N GLY A 92 7.81 -1.06 15.02
CA GLY A 92 6.55 -1.72 14.71
C GLY A 92 6.33 -1.97 13.23
N SER A 93 5.10 -2.34 12.88
CA SER A 93 4.69 -2.62 11.51
C SER A 93 3.31 -2.05 11.17
N TYR A 94 3.09 -1.82 9.89
CA TYR A 94 1.82 -1.40 9.33
C TYR A 94 1.52 -2.19 8.05
N ARG A 95 0.24 -2.33 7.71
CA ARG A 95 -0.20 -3.06 6.52
C ARG A 95 -1.52 -2.52 6.03
N GLY A 96 -1.70 -2.54 4.71
CA GLY A 96 -2.99 -2.21 4.09
C GLY A 96 -3.30 -0.72 4.17
N VAL A 97 -2.27 0.12 4.09
CA VAL A 97 -2.42 1.58 4.14
C VAL A 97 -1.95 2.21 2.83
N LYS A 98 -2.61 3.26 2.36
CA LYS A 98 -2.16 4.01 1.18
C LYS A 98 -1.07 5.00 1.53
N ARG A 99 -1.07 5.50 2.77
CA ARG A 99 -0.08 6.43 3.28
C ARG A 99 0.19 6.17 4.75
N PHE A 100 1.47 6.04 5.09
CA PHE A 100 1.95 6.01 6.48
C PHE A 100 3.03 7.07 6.66
N VAL A 101 2.81 8.00 7.57
CA VAL A 101 3.78 9.06 7.92
C VAL A 101 4.02 9.11 9.42
N ILE A 102 5.21 9.50 9.82
CA ILE A 102 5.68 9.56 11.21
C ILE A 102 6.07 10.99 11.55
N ARG A 103 5.83 11.41 12.79
CA ARG A 103 6.39 12.64 13.37
C ARG A 103 6.93 12.40 14.76
N LEU A 104 7.87 13.23 15.17
CA LEU A 104 8.41 13.25 16.53
C LEU A 104 7.73 14.34 17.34
N CYS A 105 7.35 14.03 18.57
CA CYS A 105 6.73 14.96 19.49
C CYS A 105 7.56 15.11 20.76
N ASN A 106 7.57 16.33 21.31
CA ASN A 106 8.14 16.63 22.61
C ASN A 106 7.05 16.51 23.68
N SER A 107 7.22 15.61 24.65
CA SER A 107 6.22 15.37 25.71
C SER A 107 5.99 16.58 26.60
N GLY A 108 7.03 17.38 26.87
CA GLY A 108 6.95 18.54 27.75
C GLY A 108 6.25 19.75 27.13
N THR A 109 6.40 19.97 25.81
CA THR A 109 5.78 21.11 25.12
C THR A 109 4.55 20.75 24.30
N ARG A 110 4.28 19.44 24.11
CA ARG A 110 3.24 18.89 23.23
C ARG A 110 3.34 19.34 21.76
N LYS A 111 4.50 19.87 21.35
CA LYS A 111 4.77 20.26 19.97
C LYS A 111 5.44 19.12 19.22
N CYS A 112 5.09 18.97 17.95
CA CYS A 112 5.62 17.93 17.08
C CYS A 112 6.29 18.50 15.84
N THR A 113 7.08 17.68 15.17
CA THR A 113 7.55 17.96 13.80
C THR A 113 6.39 17.92 12.81
N ALA A 114 6.65 18.40 11.60
CA ALA A 114 5.86 18.02 10.43
C ALA A 114 5.92 16.50 10.20
N TRP A 115 4.95 16.00 9.45
CA TRP A 115 4.85 14.59 9.04
C TRP A 115 5.93 14.24 8.02
N TRP A 116 6.52 13.03 8.15
CA TRP A 116 7.51 12.46 7.24
C TRP A 116 7.13 11.04 6.80
#